data_AF-H3NNA3-F1
#
_entry.id   AF-H3NNA3-F1
#
_cell.length_a   1.000
_cell.length_b   1.000
_cell.length_c   1.000
_cell.angle_alpha   90.00
_cell.angle_beta   90.00
_cell.angle_gamma   90.00
#
_symmetry.space_group_name_H-M   'P 1'
#
loop_
_entity.id
_entity.type
_entity.pdbx_description
1 polymer ?
#
loop_
_entity_poly.entity_id
_entity_poly.type
_entity_poly.pdbx_seq_one_letter_code
_entity_poly.pdbx_strand_id
1 'polypeptide(L)'
;MGESFEEISYEFLEYINKESKLPGYVLSYGRWCGINPIEKQEEEIDLRGEGRNFSIYGEFKWRNRDFEIKELEKLIYKNKFTPINQSNPYYLIITKKNFQTK
;
A
#
# COMPACT_ATOMS: atom_id res chain seq x y z
N MET A 1 6.09 8.80 15.99
CA MET A 1 5.27 9.58 15.02
C MET A 1 4.94 8.80 13.75
N GLY A 2 5.78 7.86 13.28
CA GLY A 2 5.44 6.98 12.15
C GLY A 2 4.30 6.00 12.48
N GLU A 3 4.39 5.29 13.61
CA GLU A 3 3.37 4.31 14.04
C GLU A 3 1.96 4.91 14.16
N SER A 4 1.82 6.11 14.78
CA SER A 4 0.51 6.77 14.91
C SER A 4 -0.10 7.16 13.56
N PHE A 5 0.73 7.41 12.53
CA PHE A 5 0.21 7.72 11.19
C PHE A 5 -0.19 6.45 10.44
N GLU A 6 0.54 5.36 10.63
CA GLU A 6 0.18 4.04 10.10
C GLU A 6 -1.17 3.58 10.65
N GLU A 7 -1.41 3.73 11.96
CA GLU A 7 -2.69 3.42 12.61
C GLU A 7 -3.85 4.23 12.01
N ILE A 8 -3.72 5.56 11.90
CA ILE A 8 -4.74 6.42 11.28
C ILE A 8 -4.96 6.06 9.80
N SER A 9 -3.90 5.62 9.10
CA SER A 9 -4.00 5.20 7.69
C SER A 9 -4.83 3.92 7.55
N TYR A 10 -4.72 2.99 8.50
CA TYR A 10 -5.59 1.82 8.56
C TYR A 10 -7.03 2.17 8.93
N GLU A 11 -7.25 3.07 9.89
CA GLU A 11 -8.60 3.55 10.21
C GLU A 11 -9.25 4.23 9.00
N PHE A 12 -8.49 5.03 8.25
CA PHE A 12 -8.96 5.64 7.01
C PHE A 12 -9.28 4.57 5.95
N LEU A 13 -8.44 3.55 5.80
CA LEU A 13 -8.70 2.42 4.90
C LEU A 13 -10.03 1.73 5.26
N GLU A 14 -10.27 1.45 6.55
CA GLU A 14 -11.53 0.86 7.01
C GLU A 14 -12.73 1.72 6.68
N TYR A 15 -12.62 3.04 6.90
CA TYR A 15 -13.67 3.99 6.57
C TYR A 15 -13.99 3.96 5.07
N ILE A 16 -12.99 4.07 4.19
CA ILE A 16 -13.24 4.05 2.73
C ILE A 16 -13.69 2.68 2.23
N ASN A 17 -13.32 1.59 2.90
CA ASN A 17 -13.79 0.23 2.61
C ASN A 17 -15.28 0.08 2.97
N LYS A 18 -15.71 0.58 4.14
CA LYS A 18 -17.12 0.62 4.57
C LYS A 18 -17.98 1.49 3.64
N GLU A 19 -17.45 2.66 3.25
CA GLU A 19 -18.09 3.59 2.32
C GLU A 19 -18.09 3.11 0.85
N SER A 20 -17.59 1.91 0.56
CA SER A 20 -17.54 1.33 -0.79
C SER A 20 -16.81 2.23 -1.81
N LYS A 21 -15.79 2.97 -1.36
CA LYS A 21 -14.96 3.85 -2.21
C LYS A 21 -13.75 3.14 -2.82
N LEU A 22 -13.53 1.88 -2.45
CA LEU A 22 -12.52 1.01 -3.03
C LEU A 22 -13.10 0.23 -4.22
N PRO A 23 -12.26 -0.36 -5.10
CA PRO A 23 -12.70 -1.17 -6.23
C PRO A 23 -13.58 -2.38 -5.86
N GLY A 24 -13.57 -2.77 -4.59
CA GLY A 24 -14.49 -3.70 -3.96
C GLY A 24 -14.17 -3.78 -2.46
N TYR A 25 -14.84 -4.70 -1.76
CA TYR A 25 -14.55 -4.93 -0.34
C TYR A 25 -13.20 -5.61 -0.15
N VAL A 26 -12.33 -4.96 0.63
CA VAL A 26 -11.11 -5.57 1.16
C VAL A 26 -11.52 -6.45 2.34
N LEU A 27 -11.20 -7.73 2.25
CA LEU A 27 -11.59 -8.77 3.21
C LEU A 27 -10.53 -8.98 4.30
N SER A 28 -9.26 -8.82 3.94
CA SER A 28 -8.13 -8.89 4.85
C SER A 28 -7.07 -7.87 4.43
N TYR A 29 -6.39 -7.28 5.40
CA TYR A 29 -5.26 -6.40 5.14
C TYR A 29 -4.30 -6.36 6.32
N GLY A 30 -3.10 -5.88 6.06
CA GLY A 30 -2.08 -5.61 7.07
C GLY A 30 -0.74 -5.33 6.42
N ARG A 31 0.27 -5.09 7.26
CA ARG A 31 1.65 -4.91 6.81
C ARG A 31 2.20 -6.20 6.27
N TRP A 32 3.00 -6.11 5.21
CA TRP A 32 3.70 -7.26 4.66
C TRP A 32 5.21 -7.02 4.70
N CYS A 33 5.94 -8.00 5.25
CA CYS A 33 7.39 -8.07 5.18
C CYS A 33 7.77 -9.38 4.47
N GLY A 34 8.70 -9.31 3.52
CA GLY A 34 9.15 -10.48 2.80
C GLY A 34 10.51 -10.27 2.14
N ILE A 35 11.11 -11.36 1.66
CA ILE A 35 12.44 -11.31 1.07
C ILE A 35 12.31 -11.10 -0.44
N ASN A 36 13.01 -10.08 -0.96
CA ASN A 36 13.26 -9.95 -2.38
C ASN A 36 14.31 -11.01 -2.79
N PRO A 37 13.95 -12.02 -3.60
CA PRO A 37 14.85 -13.12 -3.96
C PRO A 37 15.99 -12.67 -4.89
N ILE A 38 15.85 -11.52 -5.56
CA ILE A 38 16.82 -10.98 -6.50
C ILE A 38 17.94 -10.27 -5.73
N GLU A 39 17.57 -9.30 -4.89
CA GLU A 39 18.53 -8.48 -4.13
C GLU A 39 18.89 -9.11 -2.78
N LYS A 40 18.20 -10.18 -2.37
CA LYS A 40 18.34 -10.88 -1.08
C LYS A 40 18.20 -9.94 0.12
N GLN A 41 17.34 -8.94 -0.01
CA GLN A 41 17.03 -7.98 1.04
C GLN A 41 15.59 -8.11 1.50
N GLU A 42 15.34 -7.70 2.74
CA GLU A 42 13.99 -7.59 3.27
C GLU A 42 13.29 -6.38 2.64
N GLU A 43 12.09 -6.62 2.14
CA GLU A 43 11.19 -5.61 1.61
C GLU A 43 9.98 -5.50 2.51
N GLU A 44 9.47 -4.29 2.60
CA GLU A 44 8.31 -3.95 3.39
C GLU A 44 7.28 -3.23 2.53
N ILE A 45 6.02 -3.60 2.72
CA ILE A 45 4.87 -2.91 2.16
C ILE A 45 3.96 -2.52 3.33
N ASP A 46 3.74 -1.21 3.50
CA ASP A 46 2.97 -0.64 4.61
C ASP A 46 1.54 -1.23 4.64
N LEU A 47 0.92 -1.41 3.47
CA LEU A 47 -0.39 -2.03 3.33
C LEU A 47 -0.39 -3.10 2.24
N ARG A 48 -0.72 -4.33 2.61
CA ARG A 48 -1.13 -5.40 1.69
C ARG A 48 -2.53 -5.83 2.07
N GLY A 49 -3.46 -5.84 1.13
CA GLY A 49 -4.81 -6.32 1.34
C GLY A 49 -5.34 -7.15 0.19
N GLU A 50 -6.37 -7.94 0.48
CA GLU A 50 -6.97 -8.88 -0.45
C GLU A 50 -8.50 -8.68 -0.45
N GLY A 51 -9.04 -8.46 -1.65
CA GLY A 51 -10.47 -8.51 -1.90
C GLY A 51 -10.88 -9.88 -2.44
N ARG A 52 -12.02 -9.93 -3.13
CA ARG A 52 -12.49 -11.17 -3.77
C ARG A 52 -11.73 -11.51 -5.06
N ASN A 53 -11.46 -10.49 -5.90
CA ASN A 53 -10.84 -10.62 -7.22
C ASN A 53 -9.78 -9.53 -7.53
N PHE A 54 -9.38 -8.75 -6.52
CA PHE A 54 -8.29 -7.80 -6.56
C PHE A 54 -7.42 -7.81 -5.30
N SER A 55 -6.15 -7.44 -5.44
CA SER A 55 -5.27 -7.12 -4.32
C SER A 55 -5.08 -5.61 -4.21
N ILE A 56 -4.87 -5.10 -3.02
CA ILE A 56 -4.51 -3.71 -2.77
C ILE A 56 -3.14 -3.64 -2.11
N TYR A 57 -2.29 -2.76 -2.62
CA TYR A 57 -0.98 -2.47 -2.06
C TYR A 57 -0.93 -0.99 -1.72
N GLY A 58 -0.31 -0.62 -0.62
CA GLY A 58 -0.24 0.77 -0.23
C GLY A 58 1.02 1.14 0.52
N GLU A 59 1.29 2.44 0.46
CA GLU A 59 2.43 3.08 1.11
C GLU A 59 1.92 4.29 1.90
N PHE A 60 2.35 4.41 3.14
CA PHE A 60 1.99 5.47 4.07
C PHE A 60 3.22 6.34 4.33
N LYS A 61 3.14 7.63 3.97
CA LYS A 61 4.26 8.56 4.08
C LYS A 61 3.86 9.87 4.74
N TRP A 62 4.19 10.00 6.02
CA TRP A 62 4.10 11.25 6.75
C TRP A 62 5.40 12.05 6.68
N ARG A 63 5.50 12.98 5.73
CA ARG A 63 6.67 13.83 5.58
C ARG A 63 6.32 15.17 4.95
N ASN A 64 7.23 16.15 5.09
CA ASN A 64 7.05 17.50 4.56
C ASN A 64 7.60 17.65 3.13
N ARG A 65 7.46 16.61 2.30
CA ARG A 65 7.77 16.65 0.86
C ARG A 65 6.73 15.82 0.11
N ASP A 66 6.53 16.14 -1.16
CA ASP A 66 5.57 15.44 -1.99
C ASP A 66 5.94 13.95 -2.13
N PHE A 67 4.92 13.14 -2.41
CA PHE A 67 5.11 11.73 -2.77
C PHE A 67 5.64 11.67 -4.20
N GLU A 68 6.76 10.98 -4.39
CA GLU A 68 7.46 10.95 -5.68
C GLU A 68 7.00 9.74 -6.51
N ILE A 69 7.00 9.88 -7.85
CA ILE A 69 6.64 8.77 -8.74
C ILE A 69 7.52 7.53 -8.53
N LYS A 70 8.81 7.74 -8.21
CA LYS A 70 9.77 6.66 -7.91
C LYS A 70 9.36 5.81 -6.71
N GLU A 71 8.59 6.36 -5.77
CA GLU A 71 8.10 5.59 -4.62
C GLU A 71 6.92 4.72 -5.00
N LEU A 72 6.05 5.20 -5.89
CA LEU A 72 5.01 4.37 -6.49
C LEU A 72 5.62 3.26 -7.33
N GLU A 73 6.64 3.55 -8.14
CA GLU A 73 7.38 2.54 -8.90
C GLU A 73 8.02 1.48 -8.00
N LYS A 74 8.56 1.88 -6.85
CA LYS A 74 9.07 0.94 -5.83
C LYS A 74 7.96 0.06 -5.26
N LEU A 75 6.80 0.62 -4.93
CA LEU A 75 5.66 -0.17 -4.46
C LEU A 75 5.19 -1.19 -5.52
N ILE A 76 5.10 -0.76 -6.78
CA ILE A 76 4.80 -1.62 -7.93
C ILE A 76 5.86 -2.70 -8.12
N TYR A 77 7.13 -2.40 -7.87
CA TYR A 77 8.19 -3.38 -7.93
C TYR A 77 8.08 -4.42 -6.80
N LYS A 78 7.88 -3.97 -5.56
CA LYS A 78 7.76 -4.83 -4.37
C LYS A 78 6.59 -5.80 -4.45
N ASN A 79 5.48 -5.40 -5.08
CA ASN A 79 4.29 -6.27 -5.20
C ASN A 79 4.60 -7.63 -5.84
N LYS A 80 5.64 -7.71 -6.70
CA LYS A 80 6.02 -8.90 -7.47
C LYS A 80 6.56 -10.01 -6.57
N PHE A 81 7.01 -9.64 -5.38
CA PHE A 81 7.56 -10.57 -4.39
C PHE A 81 6.53 -11.00 -3.36
N THR A 82 5.34 -10.39 -3.38
CA THR A 82 4.26 -10.84 -2.51
C THR A 82 3.66 -12.13 -3.05
N PRO A 83 3.18 -13.04 -2.19
CA PRO A 83 2.53 -14.25 -2.65
C PRO A 83 1.35 -13.86 -3.54
N ILE A 84 1.36 -14.41 -4.77
CA ILE A 84 0.36 -14.14 -5.81
C ILE A 84 -0.99 -14.52 -5.25
N ASN A 85 -1.82 -13.53 -4.91
CA ASN A 85 -3.19 -13.84 -4.56
C ASN A 85 -4.22 -13.38 -5.59
N GLN A 86 -4.09 -12.29 -6.36
CA GLN A 86 -5.12 -11.92 -7.36
C GLN A 86 -4.53 -11.14 -8.57
N SER A 87 -5.07 -11.33 -9.78
CA SER A 87 -4.54 -10.77 -11.04
C SER A 87 -4.68 -9.24 -11.19
N ASN A 88 -5.45 -8.59 -10.33
CA ASN A 88 -5.78 -7.17 -10.42
C ASN A 88 -5.20 -6.40 -9.21
N PRO A 89 -3.99 -5.83 -9.30
CA PRO A 89 -3.42 -5.01 -8.24
C PRO A 89 -3.92 -3.56 -8.31
N TYR A 90 -4.39 -3.04 -7.19
CA TYR A 90 -4.67 -1.61 -6.97
C TYR A 90 -3.66 -1.01 -6.00
N TYR A 91 -3.41 0.30 -6.13
CA TYR A 91 -2.43 1.01 -5.32
C TYR A 91 -3.10 2.14 -4.53
N LEU A 92 -2.84 2.19 -3.23
CA LEU A 92 -3.33 3.23 -2.33
C LEU A 92 -2.15 3.98 -1.72
N ILE A 93 -2.10 5.29 -1.92
CA ILE A 93 -1.06 6.14 -1.36
C ILE A 93 -1.71 7.07 -0.34
N ILE A 94 -1.23 7.02 0.90
CA ILE A 94 -1.66 7.95 1.95
C ILE A 94 -0.44 8.79 2.34
N THR A 95 -0.52 10.09 2.04
CA THR A 95 0.58 11.02 2.24
C THR A 95 0.08 12.31 2.88
N LYS A 96 0.95 12.96 3.66
CA LYS A 96 0.68 14.27 4.26
C LYS A 96 0.63 15.40 3.22
N LYS A 97 1.42 15.25 2.15
CA LYS A 97 1.64 16.27 1.12
C LYS A 97 1.06 15.80 -0.21
N ASN A 98 1.29 16.54 -1.29
CA ASN A 98 0.70 16.22 -2.57
C ASN A 98 1.43 15.04 -3.24
N PHE A 99 0.84 14.53 -4.31
CA PHE A 99 1.51 13.64 -5.25
C PHE A 99 2.22 14.48 -6.31
N GLN A 100 3.49 14.17 -6.57
CA GLN A 100 4.27 14.88 -7.58
C GLN A 100 3.68 14.64 -8.99
N THR A 101 3.33 15.72 -9.68
CA THR A 101 2.66 15.70 -10.99
C THR A 101 3.59 16.08 -12.16
N LYS A 102 4.89 16.22 -11.91
CA LYS A 102 5.91 16.64 -12.89
C LYS A 102 7.13 15.75 -12.86
#